data_AF-A0A931MCG8-F1
#
_entry.id   AF-A0A931MCG8-F1
#
_cell.length_a   1.000
_cell.length_b   1.000
_cell.length_c   1.000
_cell.angle_alpha   90.00
_cell.angle_beta   90.00
_cell.angle_gamma   90.00
#
_symmetry.space_group_name_H-M   'P 1'
#
loop_
_entity.id
_entity.type
_entity.pdbx_description
1 polymer ?
#
loop_
_entity_poly.entity_id
_entity_poly.type
_entity_poly.pdbx_seq_one_letter_code
_entity_poly.pdbx_strand_id
1 'polypeptide(L)'
;MTCTRINVRACLIWLALVISLAPLSSHAAGRNNLFVTQIVIHPLDPRIVYAVTTYSIGLLKSTDSGQHWSLINNGIKSYSLYHFAVHPRDLNTIYLGAGGGGLYKSVDGGNHWVERNDGFQDTDIGQMFLHPNDPDKIYVVSATGVYKSPDGGKSWEAWNQGDTFTTSQEFQNILIIPGKPGPGGAKAPDKFFLASKHGLYTRAEDDPLWRLASKELEEKMVSALAVDPGGKRIYAAIFRNSQTLKGGGLFASDDFGVHWKEVGKGIERDWIRVIRFDPGNPKRLYLATSFRGVLVSLDGGQTWKESNKGLDATDLRALVLDPSNPNILYAGAHGEGIFKSTDGAATWTHLDNIPMLEGKAIIAQLTTPDPNRKKPDLSPPAAFAKCNKCHGWTDPFLNTVNGFWLVTPNRRDWSLTVKRMRRGAGLTDNEEEIITNFLNAYSGAYGNAP
;
A
#
# COMPACT_ATOMS: atom_id res chain seq x y z
N MET A 1 2.41 -30.20 56.50
CA MET A 1 3.28 -31.35 56.19
C MET A 1 2.81 -31.95 54.87
N THR A 2 3.73 -31.99 53.89
CA THR A 2 3.79 -32.89 52.72
C THR A 2 2.53 -33.17 51.92
N CYS A 3 2.48 -32.61 50.70
CA CYS A 3 1.83 -33.22 49.55
C CYS A 3 2.93 -33.81 48.65
N THR A 4 2.86 -35.11 48.38
CA THR A 4 3.85 -35.92 47.66
C THR A 4 3.56 -35.95 46.15
N ARG A 5 4.65 -36.05 45.38
CA ARG A 5 4.77 -36.00 43.91
C ARG A 5 4.26 -37.25 43.18
N ILE A 6 3.75 -37.07 41.95
CA ILE A 6 3.92 -37.95 40.78
C ILE A 6 4.03 -37.03 39.54
N ASN A 7 5.24 -36.71 39.05
CA ASN A 7 6.03 -37.35 37.97
C ASN A 7 5.69 -36.85 36.54
N VAL A 8 6.49 -35.90 36.04
CA VAL A 8 6.64 -35.57 34.62
C VAL A 8 8.13 -35.71 34.26
N ARG A 9 8.46 -36.69 33.42
CA ARG A 9 9.69 -36.78 32.61
C ARG A 9 9.23 -37.19 31.20
N ALA A 10 9.31 -36.29 30.23
CA ALA A 10 10.44 -36.03 29.33
C ALA A 10 10.43 -36.95 28.10
N CYS A 11 10.25 -36.35 26.91
CA CYS A 11 10.75 -36.90 25.65
C CYS A 11 11.13 -35.72 24.72
N LEU A 12 12.43 -35.45 24.66
CA LEU A 12 13.13 -34.55 23.74
C LEU A 12 13.94 -35.46 22.81
N ILE A 13 13.62 -35.57 21.51
CA ILE A 13 14.54 -36.11 20.50
C ILE A 13 14.41 -35.36 19.16
N TRP A 14 15.42 -34.51 18.92
CA TRP A 14 16.24 -34.29 17.71
C TRP A 14 15.62 -34.20 16.30
N LEU A 15 15.77 -33.00 15.70
CA LEU A 15 15.81 -32.75 14.26
C LEU A 15 17.29 -32.67 13.84
N ALA A 16 17.80 -33.64 13.08
CA ALA A 16 19.12 -33.59 12.48
C ALA A 16 19.02 -32.93 11.09
N LEU A 17 19.51 -31.70 10.97
CA LEU A 17 19.70 -31.00 9.71
C LEU A 17 21.07 -31.37 9.16
N VAL A 18 21.12 -32.10 8.04
CA VAL A 18 22.36 -32.26 7.26
C VAL A 18 22.59 -30.95 6.51
N ILE A 19 23.49 -30.12 7.03
CA ILE A 19 24.02 -28.95 6.32
C ILE A 19 24.95 -29.49 5.23
N SER A 20 24.41 -29.61 4.01
CA SER A 20 25.24 -29.61 2.81
C SER A 20 25.83 -28.21 2.66
N LEU A 21 27.11 -28.06 2.99
CA LEU A 21 27.92 -26.87 2.67
C LEU A 21 28.06 -26.75 1.15
N ALA A 22 27.04 -26.19 0.49
CA ALA A 22 27.25 -25.50 -0.77
C ALA A 22 27.94 -24.17 -0.44
N PRO A 23 29.00 -23.76 -1.17
CA PRO A 23 29.65 -22.49 -0.90
C PRO A 23 28.62 -21.37 -1.06
N LEU A 24 28.40 -20.62 0.02
CA LEU A 24 27.76 -19.32 -0.01
C LEU A 24 28.49 -18.47 -1.05
N SER A 25 27.89 -18.31 -2.23
CA SER A 25 28.36 -17.36 -3.22
C SER A 25 28.42 -15.99 -2.53
N SER A 26 29.59 -15.38 -2.55
CA SER A 26 29.95 -14.14 -1.86
C SER A 26 29.26 -12.86 -2.40
N HIS A 27 28.02 -12.94 -2.87
CA HIS A 27 27.27 -11.82 -3.47
C HIS A 27 26.25 -11.16 -2.51
N ALA A 28 26.18 -11.59 -1.24
CA ALA A 28 25.16 -11.11 -0.29
C ALA A 28 25.63 -10.01 0.68
N ALA A 29 26.92 -9.66 0.68
CA ALA A 29 27.44 -8.57 1.51
C ALA A 29 27.35 -7.24 0.75
N GLY A 30 26.21 -6.55 0.86
CA GLY A 30 26.05 -5.20 0.28
C GLY A 30 24.64 -4.83 -0.18
N ARG A 31 23.68 -5.75 -0.17
CA ARG A 31 22.33 -5.46 -0.68
C ARG A 31 21.50 -4.70 0.36
N ASN A 32 20.93 -3.58 -0.10
CA ASN A 32 20.11 -2.67 0.70
C ASN A 32 18.83 -3.38 1.17
N ASN A 33 18.53 -3.32 2.47
CA ASN A 33 17.25 -3.79 3.03
C ASN A 33 16.13 -2.80 2.68
N LEU A 34 15.72 -2.79 1.41
CA LEU A 34 14.78 -1.84 0.84
C LEU A 34 13.43 -2.52 0.59
N PHE A 35 12.40 -2.11 1.34
CA PHE A 35 11.06 -2.65 1.22
C PHE A 35 10.26 -1.86 0.17
N VAL A 36 10.34 -2.28 -1.08
CA VAL A 36 9.67 -1.60 -2.20
C VAL A 36 8.22 -2.08 -2.28
N THR A 37 7.27 -1.23 -1.93
CA THR A 37 5.84 -1.58 -1.88
C THR A 37 5.09 -1.24 -3.15
N GLN A 38 5.55 -0.23 -3.90
CA GLN A 38 4.95 0.15 -5.17
C GLN A 38 6.01 0.73 -6.11
N ILE A 39 5.88 0.45 -7.40
CA ILE A 39 6.62 1.11 -8.48
C ILE A 39 5.61 1.64 -9.49
N VAL A 40 5.77 2.89 -9.91
CA VAL A 40 4.90 3.56 -10.89
C VAL A 40 5.76 4.19 -11.98
N ILE A 41 5.47 3.84 -13.23
CA ILE A 41 6.04 4.48 -14.40
C ILE A 41 5.09 5.58 -14.84
N HIS A 42 5.62 6.78 -15.11
CA HIS A 42 4.78 7.87 -15.58
C HIS A 42 4.27 7.59 -17.01
N PRO A 43 2.96 7.67 -17.29
CA PRO A 43 2.43 7.28 -18.59
C PRO A 43 2.80 8.23 -19.75
N LEU A 44 3.06 9.51 -19.45
CA LEU A 44 3.52 10.47 -20.45
C LEU A 44 5.03 10.41 -20.76
N ASP A 45 5.84 9.90 -19.84
CA ASP A 45 7.28 9.78 -20.02
C ASP A 45 7.77 8.54 -19.24
N PRO A 46 7.93 7.39 -19.92
CA PRO A 46 8.35 6.15 -19.26
C PRO A 46 9.77 6.17 -18.69
N ARG A 47 10.55 7.23 -18.93
CA ARG A 47 11.82 7.45 -18.23
C ARG A 47 11.61 7.88 -16.78
N ILE A 48 10.45 8.46 -16.47
CA ILE A 48 10.12 8.84 -15.11
C ILE A 48 9.54 7.64 -14.36
N VAL A 49 10.30 7.16 -13.38
CA VAL A 49 9.93 6.01 -12.55
C VAL A 49 9.95 6.42 -11.09
N TYR A 50 8.89 6.08 -10.36
CA TYR A 50 8.76 6.31 -8.93
C TYR A 50 8.78 4.98 -8.19
N ALA A 51 9.41 4.94 -7.02
CA ALA A 51 9.40 3.78 -6.14
C ALA A 51 9.06 4.20 -4.70
N VAL A 52 8.02 3.60 -4.14
CA VAL A 52 7.58 3.79 -2.76
C VAL A 52 8.28 2.75 -1.89
N THR A 53 8.94 3.21 -0.83
CA THR A 53 9.67 2.33 0.09
C THR A 53 9.13 2.51 1.51
N THR A 54 8.29 1.58 1.94
CA THR A 54 7.65 1.63 3.26
C THR A 54 8.65 1.17 4.33
N TYR A 55 8.63 1.76 5.52
CA TYR A 55 9.59 1.46 6.61
C TYR A 55 11.07 1.66 6.26
N SER A 56 11.34 2.34 5.14
CA SER A 56 12.69 2.52 4.59
C SER A 56 12.98 4.01 4.40
N ILE A 57 13.38 4.41 3.18
CA ILE A 57 13.92 5.74 2.89
C ILE A 57 12.87 6.71 2.33
N GLY A 58 11.62 6.26 2.16
CA GLY A 58 10.52 7.07 1.63
C GLY A 58 10.32 6.90 0.13
N LEU A 59 10.14 8.00 -0.59
CA LEU A 59 9.78 8.03 -2.01
C LEU A 59 10.99 8.37 -2.89
N LEU A 60 11.26 7.51 -3.87
CA LEU A 60 12.31 7.67 -4.86
C LEU A 60 11.72 8.07 -6.21
N LYS A 61 12.48 8.86 -6.97
CA LYS A 61 12.22 9.22 -8.36
C LYS A 61 13.47 9.02 -9.20
N SER A 62 13.29 8.45 -10.38
CA SER A 62 14.24 8.45 -11.48
C SER A 62 13.62 9.18 -12.68
N THR A 63 14.45 9.84 -13.50
CA THR A 63 14.05 10.51 -14.75
C THR A 63 14.74 9.92 -15.98
N ASP A 64 15.44 8.79 -15.81
CA ASP A 64 16.27 8.13 -16.82
C ASP A 64 16.09 6.60 -16.82
N SER A 65 14.87 6.15 -16.53
CA SER A 65 14.50 4.73 -16.50
C SER A 65 15.31 3.92 -15.49
N GLY A 66 15.54 4.48 -14.31
CA GLY A 66 16.18 3.82 -13.18
C GLY A 66 17.71 3.80 -13.21
N GLN A 67 18.37 4.62 -14.05
CA GLN A 67 19.84 4.74 -14.06
C GLN A 67 20.37 5.65 -12.95
N HIS A 68 19.58 6.64 -12.53
CA HIS A 68 19.83 7.44 -11.34
C HIS A 68 18.53 7.65 -10.58
N TRP A 69 18.64 7.65 -9.25
CA TRP A 69 17.50 7.84 -8.35
C TRP A 69 17.78 9.00 -7.38
N SER A 70 16.74 9.75 -7.06
CA SER A 70 16.76 10.83 -6.08
C SER A 70 15.58 10.69 -5.13
N LEU A 71 15.75 11.12 -3.88
CA LEU A 71 14.66 11.20 -2.91
C LEU A 71 13.81 12.43 -3.19
N ILE A 72 12.50 12.26 -3.03
CA ILE A 72 11.53 13.33 -3.23
C ILE A 72 10.61 13.48 -2.01
N ASN A 73 11.22 13.52 -0.82
CA ASN A 73 10.50 13.49 0.46
C ASN A 73 10.12 14.86 1.03
N ASN A 74 10.52 15.96 0.39
CA ASN A 74 10.38 17.31 0.95
C ASN A 74 8.91 17.69 1.18
N GLY A 75 8.53 17.91 2.44
CA GLY A 75 7.15 18.24 2.84
C GLY A 75 6.30 17.04 3.25
N ILE A 76 6.78 15.80 3.08
CA ILE A 76 6.12 14.60 3.60
C ILE A 76 6.36 14.51 5.10
N LYS A 77 5.29 14.46 5.90
CA LYS A 77 5.37 14.41 7.37
C LYS A 77 5.08 13.03 7.96
N SER A 78 4.85 12.01 7.13
CA SER A 78 4.64 10.62 7.54
C SER A 78 5.71 9.68 6.98
N TYR A 79 6.02 8.64 7.74
CA TYR A 79 6.96 7.58 7.37
C TYR A 79 6.26 6.32 6.83
N SER A 80 4.94 6.22 7.02
CA SER A 80 4.13 5.09 6.58
C SER A 80 3.51 5.41 5.24
N LEU A 81 4.26 5.16 4.15
CA LEU A 81 3.77 5.38 2.80
C LEU A 81 3.00 4.14 2.34
N TYR A 82 1.74 4.32 1.94
CA TYR A 82 0.86 3.19 1.59
C TYR A 82 0.50 3.14 0.12
N HIS A 83 0.24 4.28 -0.52
CA HIS A 83 -0.14 4.29 -1.93
C HIS A 83 0.33 5.56 -2.63
N PHE A 84 0.77 5.42 -3.88
CA PHE A 84 1.25 6.50 -4.72
C PHE A 84 0.52 6.48 -6.06
N ALA A 85 0.22 7.66 -6.59
CA ALA A 85 -0.40 7.81 -7.90
C ALA A 85 0.17 9.00 -8.66
N VAL A 86 0.24 8.86 -9.97
CA VAL A 86 0.67 9.92 -10.89
C VAL A 86 -0.51 10.38 -11.72
N HIS A 87 -0.60 11.68 -12.00
CA HIS A 87 -1.62 12.20 -12.89
C HIS A 87 -1.32 11.76 -14.33
N PRO A 88 -2.24 11.08 -15.04
CA PRO A 88 -1.91 10.44 -16.31
C PRO A 88 -1.73 11.42 -17.48
N ARG A 89 -2.09 12.70 -17.28
CA ARG A 89 -2.04 13.76 -18.30
C ARG A 89 -1.23 14.98 -17.86
N ASP A 90 -0.51 14.88 -16.74
CA ASP A 90 0.33 15.98 -16.20
C ASP A 90 1.56 15.38 -15.52
N LEU A 91 2.75 15.72 -16.02
CA LEU A 91 4.04 15.23 -15.52
C LEU A 91 4.36 15.67 -14.09
N ASN A 92 3.76 16.77 -13.62
CA ASN A 92 4.12 17.41 -12.36
C ASN A 92 3.17 17.06 -11.21
N THR A 93 1.94 16.66 -11.52
CA THR A 93 0.94 16.36 -10.50
C THR A 93 1.04 14.90 -10.05
N ILE A 94 1.41 14.71 -8.79
CA ILE A 94 1.53 13.39 -8.15
C ILE A 94 0.93 13.42 -6.75
N TYR A 95 0.50 12.25 -6.29
CA TYR A 95 -0.23 12.07 -5.04
C TYR A 95 0.37 10.93 -4.22
N LEU A 96 0.28 11.07 -2.89
CA LEU A 96 0.79 10.10 -1.93
C LEU A 96 -0.19 9.96 -0.78
N GLY A 97 -0.72 8.75 -0.58
CA GLY A 97 -1.45 8.36 0.61
C GLY A 97 -0.50 7.78 1.66
N ALA A 98 -0.65 8.23 2.89
CA ALA A 98 0.16 7.80 4.01
C ALA A 98 -0.68 7.47 5.24
N GLY A 99 -0.17 6.56 6.08
CA GLY A 99 -0.75 6.25 7.38
C GLY A 99 -0.55 7.37 8.38
N GLY A 100 -1.63 7.81 9.02
CA GLY A 100 -1.69 8.93 9.97
C GLY A 100 -1.31 10.31 9.41
N GLY A 101 -0.84 10.40 8.16
CA GLY A 101 -0.40 11.62 7.48
C GLY A 101 -1.43 12.18 6.50
N GLY A 102 -2.37 11.34 6.07
CA GLY A 102 -3.40 11.72 5.12
C GLY A 102 -2.90 11.60 3.68
N LEU A 103 -3.50 12.42 2.83
CA LEU A 103 -3.09 12.62 1.45
C LEU A 103 -2.11 13.79 1.34
N TYR A 104 -1.07 13.58 0.55
CA TYR A 104 -0.17 14.61 0.07
C TYR A 104 -0.30 14.75 -1.44
N LYS A 105 -0.17 15.99 -1.92
CA LYS A 105 -0.10 16.33 -3.34
C LYS A 105 1.17 17.12 -3.61
N SER A 106 1.84 16.80 -4.71
CA SER A 106 2.86 17.63 -5.33
C SER A 106 2.35 18.08 -6.70
N VAL A 107 2.68 19.31 -7.08
CA VAL A 107 2.39 19.91 -8.40
C VAL A 107 3.68 20.31 -9.12
N ASP A 108 4.82 19.80 -8.65
CA ASP A 108 6.17 20.10 -9.14
C ASP A 108 7.00 18.81 -9.33
N GLY A 109 6.33 17.67 -9.50
CA GLY A 109 6.96 16.38 -9.78
C GLY A 109 7.70 15.79 -8.58
N GLY A 110 7.32 16.15 -7.36
CA GLY A 110 7.87 15.63 -6.10
C GLY A 110 8.91 16.52 -5.44
N ASN A 111 9.20 17.71 -5.98
CA ASN A 111 10.14 18.63 -5.34
C ASN A 111 9.59 19.18 -4.01
N HIS A 112 8.27 19.34 -3.90
CA HIS A 112 7.58 19.69 -2.66
C HIS A 112 6.19 19.05 -2.55
N TRP A 113 5.86 18.61 -1.34
CA TRP A 113 4.60 17.97 -0.98
C TRP A 113 3.78 18.81 -0.02
N VAL A 114 2.48 18.92 -0.30
CA VAL A 114 1.52 19.64 0.54
C VAL A 114 0.39 18.71 0.95
N GLU A 115 0.02 18.75 2.23
CA GLU A 115 -1.13 18.02 2.76
C GLU A 115 -2.45 18.49 2.10
N ARG A 116 -3.34 17.53 1.84
CA ARG A 116 -4.61 17.72 1.14
C ARG A 116 -5.72 16.94 1.83
N ASN A 117 -5.99 17.34 3.07
CA ASN A 117 -6.79 16.54 4.00
C ASN A 117 -8.13 17.16 4.40
N ASP A 118 -8.55 18.23 3.73
CA ASP A 118 -9.78 18.95 4.05
C ASP A 118 -11.00 18.10 3.67
N GLY A 119 -11.78 17.69 4.67
CA GLY A 119 -12.94 16.81 4.49
C GLY A 119 -12.72 15.35 4.89
N PHE A 120 -11.48 14.95 5.17
CA PHE A 120 -11.21 13.65 5.80
C PHE A 120 -11.54 13.65 7.29
N GLN A 121 -12.19 12.59 7.75
CA GLN A 121 -12.39 12.34 9.17
C GLN A 121 -11.15 11.66 9.77
N ASP A 122 -10.56 10.72 9.04
CA ASP A 122 -9.32 10.03 9.39
C ASP A 122 -8.23 10.22 8.32
N THR A 123 -6.97 10.18 8.74
CA THR A 123 -5.79 10.39 7.90
C THR A 123 -4.98 9.12 7.62
N ASP A 124 -5.53 7.94 7.88
CA ASP A 124 -4.91 6.66 7.56
C ASP A 124 -5.26 6.20 6.14
N ILE A 125 -4.62 6.80 5.12
CA ILE A 125 -4.97 6.57 3.71
C ILE A 125 -4.30 5.30 3.20
N GLY A 126 -5.05 4.20 3.13
CA GLY A 126 -4.54 2.90 2.70
C GLY A 126 -4.43 2.74 1.18
N GLN A 127 -5.38 3.30 0.43
CA GLN A 127 -5.45 3.16 -1.04
C GLN A 127 -5.98 4.45 -1.68
N MET A 128 -5.55 4.72 -2.92
CA MET A 128 -6.00 5.87 -3.69
C MET A 128 -6.12 5.51 -5.17
N PHE A 129 -7.10 6.10 -5.85
CA PHE A 129 -7.32 5.89 -7.27
C PHE A 129 -7.72 7.18 -7.97
N LEU A 130 -7.11 7.47 -9.12
CA LEU A 130 -7.51 8.56 -10.01
C LEU A 130 -8.42 8.00 -11.09
N HIS A 131 -9.54 8.65 -11.33
CA HIS A 131 -10.45 8.21 -12.38
C HIS A 131 -9.75 8.25 -13.76
N PRO A 132 -9.82 7.17 -14.57
CA PRO A 132 -8.98 7.04 -15.77
C PRO A 132 -9.34 8.05 -16.88
N ASN A 133 -10.60 8.49 -16.93
CA ASN A 133 -11.05 9.45 -17.93
C ASN A 133 -11.04 10.90 -17.43
N ASP A 134 -11.04 11.10 -16.10
CA ASP A 134 -11.17 12.40 -15.44
C ASP A 134 -10.31 12.43 -14.17
N PRO A 135 -8.98 12.57 -14.30
CA PRO A 135 -8.07 12.28 -13.18
C PRO A 135 -8.09 13.30 -12.04
N ASP A 136 -8.87 14.38 -12.15
CA ASP A 136 -9.20 15.27 -11.03
C ASP A 136 -10.25 14.67 -10.10
N LYS A 137 -11.03 13.67 -10.56
CA LYS A 137 -11.82 12.80 -9.68
C LYS A 137 -10.90 11.78 -9.02
N ILE A 138 -10.70 11.93 -7.71
CA ILE A 138 -9.85 11.05 -6.90
C ILE A 138 -10.72 10.33 -5.88
N TYR A 139 -10.42 9.07 -5.64
CA TYR A 139 -11.05 8.24 -4.63
C TYR A 139 -9.98 7.75 -3.67
N VAL A 140 -10.27 7.79 -2.37
CA VAL A 140 -9.37 7.23 -1.36
C VAL A 140 -10.13 6.34 -0.41
N VAL A 141 -9.42 5.37 0.14
CA VAL A 141 -9.91 4.52 1.20
C VAL A 141 -9.06 4.77 2.44
N SER A 142 -9.74 5.09 3.53
CA SER A 142 -9.16 5.36 4.85
C SER A 142 -9.67 4.35 5.88
N ALA A 143 -9.29 4.50 7.16
CA ALA A 143 -9.78 3.63 8.21
C ALA A 143 -11.27 3.76 8.48
N THR A 144 -11.82 4.95 8.24
CA THR A 144 -13.22 5.27 8.56
C THR A 144 -14.13 5.27 7.34
N GLY A 145 -13.61 4.98 6.15
CA GLY A 145 -14.43 4.88 4.95
C GLY A 145 -13.75 5.26 3.64
N VAL A 146 -14.59 5.30 2.60
CA VAL A 146 -14.24 5.71 1.24
C VAL A 146 -14.61 7.17 1.07
N TYR A 147 -13.72 7.96 0.47
CA TYR A 147 -13.93 9.38 0.18
C TYR A 147 -13.70 9.66 -1.29
N LYS A 148 -14.36 10.69 -1.80
CA LYS A 148 -14.22 11.19 -3.16
C LYS A 148 -13.80 12.65 -3.13
N SER A 149 -12.95 13.04 -4.06
CA SER A 149 -12.63 14.42 -4.38
C SER A 149 -12.97 14.67 -5.84
N PRO A 150 -13.77 15.70 -6.17
CA PRO A 150 -14.08 16.07 -7.55
C PRO A 150 -13.08 17.08 -8.14
N ASP A 151 -12.10 17.57 -7.36
CA ASP A 151 -11.33 18.78 -7.66
C ASP A 151 -9.81 18.60 -7.51
N GLY A 152 -9.31 17.39 -7.77
CA GLY A 152 -7.90 17.05 -7.72
C GLY A 152 -7.34 17.05 -6.30
N GLY A 153 -8.16 16.64 -5.33
CA GLY A 153 -7.80 16.52 -3.92
C GLY A 153 -7.82 17.84 -3.15
N LYS A 154 -8.45 18.91 -3.64
CA LYS A 154 -8.57 20.17 -2.87
C LYS A 154 -9.60 20.04 -1.77
N SER A 155 -10.71 19.34 -2.04
CA SER A 155 -11.75 19.04 -1.06
C SER A 155 -12.21 17.58 -1.16
N TRP A 156 -12.70 17.06 -0.03
CA TRP A 156 -13.13 15.66 0.11
C TRP A 156 -14.54 15.57 0.66
N GLU A 157 -15.31 14.63 0.11
CA GLU A 157 -16.63 14.23 0.61
C GLU A 157 -16.64 12.74 0.94
N ALA A 158 -17.38 12.38 1.99
CA ALA A 158 -17.59 10.99 2.36
C ALA A 158 -18.41 10.27 1.29
N TRP A 159 -17.94 9.10 0.86
CA TRP A 159 -18.51 8.29 -0.21
C TRP A 159 -18.80 6.86 0.29
N ASN A 160 -19.31 6.75 1.52
CA ASN A 160 -19.63 5.51 2.22
C ASN A 160 -20.87 5.64 3.13
N GLN A 161 -21.87 6.44 2.73
CA GLN A 161 -23.02 6.75 3.58
C GLN A 161 -23.83 5.49 3.92
N GLY A 162 -23.66 4.97 5.13
CA GLY A 162 -24.36 3.79 5.64
C GLY A 162 -23.53 2.50 5.66
N ASP A 163 -22.29 2.54 5.18
CA ASP A 163 -21.40 1.37 5.19
C ASP A 163 -20.62 1.27 6.51
N THR A 164 -20.43 0.06 7.02
CA THR A 164 -19.73 -0.23 8.28
C THR A 164 -18.30 -0.73 8.08
N PHE A 165 -17.61 -0.27 7.03
CA PHE A 165 -16.21 -0.66 6.82
C PHE A 165 -15.37 -0.25 8.03
N THR A 166 -14.63 -1.20 8.62
CA THR A 166 -14.03 -0.96 9.95
C THR A 166 -12.58 -0.53 9.91
N THR A 167 -11.82 -0.79 8.82
CA THR A 167 -10.41 -0.35 8.74
C THR A 167 -9.85 -0.22 7.32
N SER A 168 -8.84 0.64 7.13
CA SER A 168 -8.07 0.87 5.90
C SER A 168 -7.30 -0.38 5.52
N GLN A 169 -6.82 -1.10 6.54
CA GLN A 169 -6.05 -2.34 6.44
C GLN A 169 -6.89 -3.51 5.95
N GLU A 170 -8.21 -3.40 5.89
CA GLU A 170 -9.04 -4.38 5.20
C GLU A 170 -8.86 -4.31 3.69
N PHE A 171 -8.59 -3.13 3.13
CA PHE A 171 -8.65 -2.92 1.69
C PHE A 171 -7.31 -3.13 1.01
N GLN A 172 -7.35 -3.90 -0.07
CA GLN A 172 -6.14 -4.32 -0.78
C GLN A 172 -6.01 -3.61 -2.15
N ASN A 173 -7.12 -3.35 -2.84
CA ASN A 173 -7.14 -2.77 -4.18
C ASN A 173 -8.50 -2.12 -4.51
N ILE A 174 -8.50 -1.13 -5.39
CA ILE A 174 -9.71 -0.61 -6.06
C ILE A 174 -9.55 -0.75 -7.56
N LEU A 175 -10.63 -1.12 -8.23
CA LEU A 175 -10.71 -1.17 -9.68
C LEU A 175 -11.90 -0.32 -10.14
N ILE A 176 -11.65 0.59 -11.08
CA ILE A 176 -12.69 1.34 -11.80
C ILE A 176 -12.78 0.81 -13.22
N ILE A 177 -13.98 0.44 -13.63
CA ILE A 177 -14.30 0.11 -15.02
C ILE A 177 -15.20 1.21 -15.56
N PRO A 178 -14.66 2.07 -16.45
CA PRO A 178 -15.47 3.13 -17.02
C PRO A 178 -16.62 2.58 -17.86
N GLY A 179 -17.79 3.20 -17.71
CA GLY A 179 -18.93 2.90 -18.54
C GLY A 179 -18.66 3.25 -20.00
N LYS A 180 -19.08 2.35 -20.89
CA LYS A 180 -18.93 2.54 -22.34
C LYS A 180 -20.03 3.48 -22.87
N PRO A 181 -19.75 4.25 -23.93
CA PRO A 181 -20.78 5.00 -24.64
C PRO A 181 -21.87 4.05 -25.16
N GLY A 182 -23.12 4.37 -24.88
CA GLY A 182 -24.30 3.67 -25.41
C GLY A 182 -24.82 4.30 -26.70
N PRO A 183 -25.83 3.68 -27.33
CA PRO A 183 -26.53 4.24 -28.48
C PRO A 183 -27.08 5.64 -28.14
N GLY A 184 -26.90 6.61 -29.04
CA GLY A 184 -27.35 7.99 -28.83
C GLY A 184 -26.45 8.84 -27.93
N GLY A 185 -25.26 8.36 -27.55
CA GLY A 185 -24.24 9.15 -26.84
C GLY A 185 -24.36 9.14 -25.31
N ALA A 186 -25.39 8.52 -24.75
CA ALA A 186 -25.50 8.33 -23.30
C ALA A 186 -24.44 7.34 -22.80
N LYS A 187 -23.58 7.76 -21.88
CA LYS A 187 -22.54 6.90 -21.27
C LYS A 187 -23.16 6.04 -20.17
N ALA A 188 -22.85 4.75 -20.14
CA ALA A 188 -23.18 3.91 -18.99
C ALA A 188 -22.46 4.44 -17.72
N PRO A 189 -23.01 4.22 -16.51
CA PRO A 189 -22.34 4.64 -15.28
C PRO A 189 -21.04 3.85 -15.09
N ASP A 190 -20.05 4.49 -14.46
CA ASP A 190 -18.81 3.84 -14.08
C ASP A 190 -19.08 2.79 -13.00
N LYS A 191 -18.37 1.65 -13.05
CA LYS A 191 -18.44 0.60 -12.04
C LYS A 191 -17.17 0.58 -11.21
N PHE A 192 -17.34 0.44 -9.91
CA PHE A 192 -16.28 0.45 -8.91
C PHE A 192 -16.25 -0.90 -8.20
N PHE A 193 -15.05 -1.37 -7.91
CA PHE A 193 -14.81 -2.59 -7.15
C PHE A 193 -13.78 -2.32 -6.07
N LEU A 194 -14.07 -2.78 -4.86
CA LEU A 194 -13.23 -2.59 -3.68
C LEU A 194 -12.90 -3.97 -3.10
N ALA A 195 -11.65 -4.39 -3.27
CA ALA A 195 -11.13 -5.62 -2.69
C ALA A 195 -10.81 -5.43 -1.22
N SER A 196 -11.28 -6.36 -0.39
CA SER A 196 -11.08 -6.36 1.06
C SER A 196 -10.62 -7.71 1.61
N LYS A 197 -10.31 -7.76 2.91
CA LYS A 197 -10.08 -9.00 3.67
C LYS A 197 -11.33 -9.89 3.78
N HIS A 198 -12.53 -9.31 3.62
CA HIS A 198 -13.82 -9.99 3.82
C HIS A 198 -14.59 -10.20 2.51
N GLY A 199 -13.98 -9.88 1.37
CA GLY A 199 -14.57 -10.11 0.04
C GLY A 199 -14.40 -8.94 -0.90
N LEU A 200 -15.18 -8.98 -1.97
CA LEU A 200 -15.21 -7.97 -3.03
C LEU A 200 -16.50 -7.16 -2.95
N TYR A 201 -16.39 -5.85 -2.83
CA TYR A 201 -17.54 -4.96 -2.87
C TYR A 201 -17.63 -4.27 -4.23
N THR A 202 -18.84 -3.98 -4.69
CA THR A 202 -19.11 -3.24 -5.92
C THR A 202 -20.06 -2.09 -5.67
N ARG A 203 -19.96 -1.09 -6.54
CA ARG A 203 -20.78 0.10 -6.54
C ARG A 203 -20.83 0.69 -7.95
N ALA A 204 -21.98 1.24 -8.37
CA ALA A 204 -22.07 2.10 -9.55
C ALA A 204 -21.89 3.57 -9.16
N GLU A 205 -21.45 4.44 -10.08
CA GLU A 205 -21.16 5.87 -9.79
C GLU A 205 -22.25 6.58 -8.99
N ASP A 206 -23.53 6.30 -9.31
CA ASP A 206 -24.70 6.93 -8.70
C ASP A 206 -25.40 6.06 -7.62
N ASP A 207 -24.90 4.85 -7.33
CA ASP A 207 -25.46 4.03 -6.24
C ASP A 207 -25.00 4.61 -4.90
N PRO A 208 -25.87 4.84 -3.91
CA PRO A 208 -25.45 5.36 -2.62
C PRO A 208 -24.62 4.38 -1.77
N LEU A 209 -24.72 3.06 -2.02
CA LEU A 209 -24.17 2.04 -1.13
C LEU A 209 -23.16 1.13 -1.82
N TRP A 210 -22.16 0.69 -1.06
CA TRP A 210 -21.32 -0.43 -1.46
C TRP A 210 -22.01 -1.74 -1.12
N ARG A 211 -21.95 -2.72 -2.01
CA ARG A 211 -22.58 -4.04 -1.82
C ARG A 211 -21.59 -5.14 -2.09
N LEU A 212 -21.73 -6.27 -1.42
CA LEU A 212 -20.97 -7.47 -1.75
C LEU A 212 -21.24 -7.80 -3.23
N ALA A 213 -20.17 -7.84 -4.04
CA ALA A 213 -20.25 -8.10 -5.48
C ALA A 213 -20.69 -9.54 -5.77
N SER A 214 -20.24 -10.48 -4.93
CA SER A 214 -20.60 -11.89 -5.03
C SER A 214 -20.50 -12.59 -3.69
N LYS A 215 -21.50 -13.43 -3.38
CA LYS A 215 -21.48 -14.34 -2.22
C LYS A 215 -20.34 -15.36 -2.31
N GLU A 216 -19.87 -15.67 -3.51
CA GLU A 216 -18.77 -16.63 -3.73
C GLU A 216 -17.42 -16.13 -3.16
N LEU A 217 -17.29 -14.82 -2.99
CA LEU A 217 -16.11 -14.15 -2.43
C LEU A 217 -16.30 -13.64 -1.00
N GLU A 218 -17.46 -13.90 -0.39
CA GLU A 218 -17.73 -13.51 1.00
C GLU A 218 -16.72 -14.17 1.96
N GLU A 219 -16.20 -13.40 2.91
CA GLU A 219 -15.16 -13.80 3.88
C GLU A 219 -13.85 -14.31 3.25
N LYS A 220 -13.63 -14.01 1.96
CA LYS A 220 -12.37 -14.30 1.28
C LYS A 220 -11.56 -13.03 1.10
N MET A 221 -10.30 -13.09 1.52
CA MET A 221 -9.38 -11.98 1.30
C MET A 221 -9.01 -11.89 -0.18
N VAL A 222 -9.45 -10.80 -0.82
CA VAL A 222 -9.09 -10.47 -2.20
C VAL A 222 -7.79 -9.68 -2.18
N SER A 223 -6.67 -10.28 -2.58
CA SER A 223 -5.34 -9.67 -2.46
C SER A 223 -4.93 -8.83 -3.66
N ALA A 224 -5.48 -9.11 -4.85
CA ALA A 224 -5.23 -8.33 -6.06
C ALA A 224 -6.44 -8.32 -6.98
N LEU A 225 -6.62 -7.21 -7.70
CA LEU A 225 -7.62 -7.08 -8.77
C LEU A 225 -6.93 -6.60 -10.05
N ALA A 226 -7.42 -7.06 -11.19
CA ALA A 226 -7.09 -6.48 -12.49
C ALA A 226 -8.27 -6.65 -13.45
N VAL A 227 -8.32 -5.81 -14.47
CA VAL A 227 -9.21 -5.98 -15.61
C VAL A 227 -8.37 -6.22 -16.85
N ASP A 228 -8.84 -7.07 -17.76
CA ASP A 228 -8.19 -7.23 -19.05
C ASP A 228 -8.21 -5.90 -19.84
N PRO A 229 -7.27 -5.69 -20.78
CA PRO A 229 -7.23 -4.46 -21.58
C PRO A 229 -8.54 -4.14 -22.33
N GLY A 230 -9.39 -5.14 -22.61
CA GLY A 230 -10.69 -4.95 -23.25
C GLY A 230 -11.81 -4.45 -22.32
N GLY A 231 -11.58 -4.45 -21.00
CA GLY A 231 -12.58 -4.09 -20.00
C GLY A 231 -13.76 -5.07 -19.95
N LYS A 232 -13.54 -6.33 -20.34
CA LYS A 232 -14.58 -7.37 -20.45
C LYS A 232 -14.51 -8.38 -19.31
N ARG A 233 -13.32 -8.59 -18.75
CA ARG A 233 -13.06 -9.67 -17.79
C ARG A 233 -12.27 -9.14 -16.59
N ILE A 234 -12.78 -9.43 -15.40
CA ILE A 234 -12.13 -9.06 -14.14
C ILE A 234 -11.42 -10.29 -13.59
N TYR A 235 -10.21 -10.09 -13.08
CA TYR A 235 -9.42 -11.08 -12.39
C TYR A 235 -9.26 -10.68 -10.93
N ALA A 236 -9.45 -11.64 -10.03
CA ALA A 236 -9.25 -11.48 -8.59
C ALA A 236 -8.30 -12.56 -8.08
N ALA A 237 -7.22 -12.13 -7.42
CA ALA A 237 -6.41 -13.04 -6.63
C ALA A 237 -7.03 -13.17 -5.24
N ILE A 238 -7.19 -14.42 -4.80
CA ILE A 238 -7.74 -14.74 -3.48
C ILE A 238 -6.63 -15.33 -2.62
N PHE A 239 -6.45 -14.77 -1.44
CA PHE A 239 -5.56 -15.34 -0.45
C PHE A 239 -6.22 -16.57 0.17
N ARG A 240 -5.48 -17.68 0.18
CA ARG A 240 -5.95 -18.93 0.77
C ARG A 240 -6.31 -18.74 2.23
N ASN A 241 -7.27 -19.52 2.70
CA ASN A 241 -7.55 -19.60 4.14
C ASN A 241 -6.30 -20.13 4.87
N SER A 242 -5.85 -19.42 5.90
CA SER A 242 -4.61 -19.74 6.61
C SER A 242 -4.66 -21.06 7.39
N GLN A 243 -5.86 -21.48 7.82
CA GLN A 243 -6.06 -22.70 8.60
C GLN A 243 -6.19 -23.93 7.69
N THR A 244 -6.95 -23.82 6.62
CA THR A 244 -7.24 -24.96 5.72
C THR A 244 -6.29 -25.05 4.52
N LEU A 245 -5.56 -23.96 4.21
CA LEU A 245 -4.72 -23.79 3.03
C LEU A 245 -5.48 -23.98 1.70
N LYS A 246 -6.80 -23.84 1.70
CA LYS A 246 -7.68 -23.98 0.53
C LYS A 246 -8.27 -22.63 0.12
N GLY A 247 -8.83 -22.59 -1.10
CA GLY A 247 -9.63 -21.49 -1.61
C GLY A 247 -8.84 -20.24 -1.99
N GLY A 248 -7.53 -20.37 -2.23
CA GLY A 248 -6.70 -19.30 -2.79
C GLY A 248 -6.47 -19.49 -4.30
N GLY A 249 -5.69 -18.60 -4.89
CA GLY A 249 -5.32 -18.64 -6.30
C GLY A 249 -5.94 -17.50 -7.11
N LEU A 250 -6.17 -17.73 -8.40
CA LEU A 250 -6.69 -16.73 -9.33
C LEU A 250 -8.11 -17.10 -9.77
N PHE A 251 -8.99 -16.10 -9.76
CA PHE A 251 -10.37 -16.24 -10.19
C PHE A 251 -10.66 -15.20 -11.26
N ALA A 252 -11.55 -15.53 -12.20
CA ALA A 252 -11.98 -14.63 -13.25
C ALA A 252 -13.51 -14.55 -13.32
N SER A 253 -14.01 -13.37 -13.66
CA SER A 253 -15.41 -13.07 -13.87
C SER A 253 -15.61 -12.38 -15.21
N ASP A 254 -16.58 -12.88 -15.99
CA ASP A 254 -16.95 -12.39 -17.32
C ASP A 254 -18.24 -11.54 -17.29
N ASP A 255 -18.79 -11.29 -16.09
CA ASP A 255 -20.08 -10.63 -15.87
C ASP A 255 -20.02 -9.51 -14.82
N PHE A 256 -18.87 -8.84 -14.73
CA PHE A 256 -18.60 -7.73 -13.82
C PHE A 256 -18.69 -8.13 -12.34
N GLY A 257 -18.09 -9.27 -11.99
CA GLY A 257 -17.84 -9.68 -10.61
C GLY A 257 -19.01 -10.38 -9.93
N VAL A 258 -20.05 -10.77 -10.67
CA VAL A 258 -21.22 -11.48 -10.11
C VAL A 258 -20.89 -12.94 -9.89
N HIS A 259 -20.35 -13.62 -10.90
CA HIS A 259 -19.91 -15.02 -10.81
C HIS A 259 -18.41 -15.14 -11.06
N TRP A 260 -17.76 -16.07 -10.34
CA TRP A 260 -16.32 -16.27 -10.37
C TRP A 260 -15.96 -17.71 -10.67
N LYS A 261 -14.98 -17.88 -11.57
CA LYS A 261 -14.40 -19.17 -11.90
C LYS A 261 -12.93 -19.19 -11.56
N GLU A 262 -12.49 -20.21 -10.85
CA GLU A 262 -11.05 -20.46 -10.62
C GLU A 262 -10.34 -20.70 -11.96
N VAL A 263 -9.21 -20.02 -12.15
CA VAL A 263 -8.38 -20.06 -13.35
C VAL A 263 -6.90 -20.15 -12.95
N GLY A 264 -6.05 -20.62 -13.87
CA GLY A 264 -4.62 -20.76 -13.61
C GLY A 264 -4.29 -22.03 -12.82
N LYS A 265 -3.88 -23.08 -13.54
CA LYS A 265 -3.43 -24.32 -12.90
C LYS A 265 -2.04 -24.15 -12.30
N GLY A 266 -1.82 -24.72 -11.12
CA GLY A 266 -0.52 -24.76 -10.44
C GLY A 266 -0.14 -23.49 -9.68
N ILE A 267 -1.11 -22.58 -9.47
CA ILE A 267 -0.96 -21.34 -8.69
C ILE A 267 -2.01 -21.20 -7.58
N GLU A 268 -2.76 -22.26 -7.29
CA GLU A 268 -3.87 -22.30 -6.32
C GLU A 268 -3.41 -22.00 -4.89
N ARG A 269 -2.10 -22.13 -4.64
CA ARG A 269 -1.46 -21.85 -3.35
C ARG A 269 -0.67 -20.55 -3.35
N ASP A 270 -0.48 -19.89 -4.48
CA ASP A 270 0.39 -18.72 -4.56
C ASP A 270 -0.28 -17.50 -3.91
N TRP A 271 0.49 -16.78 -3.08
CA TRP A 271 0.04 -15.49 -2.56
C TRP A 271 0.36 -14.40 -3.59
N ILE A 272 -0.59 -14.18 -4.48
CA ILE A 272 -0.50 -13.19 -5.55
C ILE A 272 -0.73 -11.79 -4.97
N ARG A 273 0.24 -10.90 -5.18
CA ARG A 273 0.23 -9.49 -4.75
C ARG A 273 -0.22 -8.56 -5.86
N VAL A 274 0.21 -8.84 -7.09
CA VAL A 274 -0.03 -7.97 -8.25
C VAL A 274 -0.37 -8.81 -9.46
N ILE A 275 -1.36 -8.36 -10.23
CA ILE A 275 -1.70 -8.89 -11.56
C ILE A 275 -1.44 -7.77 -12.57
N ARG A 276 -0.69 -8.06 -13.63
CA ARG A 276 -0.46 -7.13 -14.75
C ARG A 276 -0.66 -7.81 -16.10
N PHE A 277 -1.32 -7.10 -17.00
CA PHE A 277 -1.44 -7.47 -18.40
C PHE A 277 -0.37 -6.76 -19.22
N ASP A 278 0.14 -7.44 -20.24
CA ASP A 278 0.80 -6.76 -21.35
C ASP A 278 -0.27 -5.98 -22.14
N PRO A 279 -0.14 -4.64 -22.28
CA PRO A 279 -1.15 -3.82 -22.95
C PRO A 279 -1.26 -4.13 -24.45
N GLY A 280 -0.18 -4.61 -25.08
CA GLY A 280 -0.16 -5.00 -26.50
C GLY A 280 -0.56 -6.45 -26.74
N ASN A 281 -0.59 -7.29 -25.69
CA ASN A 281 -0.94 -8.70 -25.80
C ASN A 281 -1.70 -9.20 -24.55
N PRO A 282 -3.05 -9.19 -24.57
CA PRO A 282 -3.85 -9.59 -23.40
C PRO A 282 -3.72 -11.07 -23.02
N LYS A 283 -3.08 -11.91 -23.85
CA LYS A 283 -2.75 -13.30 -23.47
C LYS A 283 -1.50 -13.38 -22.60
N ARG A 284 -0.67 -12.34 -22.58
CA ARG A 284 0.51 -12.27 -21.74
C ARG A 284 0.20 -11.55 -20.44
N LEU A 285 0.36 -12.25 -19.33
CA LEU A 285 0.13 -11.75 -17.98
C LEU A 285 1.32 -12.03 -17.09
N TYR A 286 1.50 -11.17 -16.10
CA TYR A 286 2.54 -11.28 -15.09
C TYR A 286 1.93 -11.20 -13.69
N LEU A 287 2.43 -12.04 -12.78
CA LEU A 287 2.09 -11.99 -11.35
C LEU A 287 3.33 -11.70 -10.54
N ALA A 288 3.20 -10.81 -9.55
CA ALA A 288 4.12 -10.75 -8.42
C ALA A 288 3.55 -11.58 -7.26
N THR A 289 4.39 -12.38 -6.61
CA THR A 289 3.97 -13.26 -5.52
C THR A 289 4.83 -13.05 -4.28
N SER A 290 4.32 -13.44 -3.10
CA SER A 290 5.08 -13.25 -1.85
C SER A 290 6.18 -14.29 -1.60
N PHE A 291 6.27 -15.37 -2.38
CA PHE A 291 7.25 -16.45 -2.11
C PHE A 291 7.79 -17.17 -3.35
N ARG A 292 7.34 -16.82 -4.55
CA ARG A 292 7.68 -17.53 -5.80
C ARG A 292 8.26 -16.59 -6.86
N GLY A 293 8.49 -15.32 -6.49
CA GLY A 293 8.96 -14.30 -7.43
C GLY A 293 7.89 -13.94 -8.45
N VAL A 294 8.30 -13.82 -9.72
CA VAL A 294 7.44 -13.47 -10.85
C VAL A 294 6.96 -14.71 -11.57
N LEU A 295 5.65 -14.78 -11.84
CA LEU A 295 5.04 -15.78 -12.72
C LEU A 295 4.56 -15.13 -14.02
N VAL A 296 4.76 -15.83 -15.13
CA VAL A 296 4.32 -15.39 -16.47
C VAL A 296 3.37 -16.41 -17.06
N SER A 297 2.28 -15.90 -17.64
CA SER A 297 1.38 -16.65 -18.50
C SER A 297 1.45 -16.09 -19.93
N LEU A 298 1.38 -16.97 -20.92
CA LEU A 298 1.35 -16.61 -22.35
C LEU A 298 0.02 -17.01 -23.03
N ASP A 299 -0.93 -17.54 -22.25
CA ASP A 299 -2.19 -18.14 -22.74
C ASP A 299 -3.43 -17.56 -22.05
N GLY A 300 -3.34 -16.34 -21.52
CA GLY A 300 -4.46 -15.63 -20.89
C GLY A 300 -4.72 -16.05 -19.43
N GLY A 301 -3.69 -16.56 -18.75
CA GLY A 301 -3.74 -16.99 -17.35
C GLY A 301 -4.16 -18.44 -17.16
N GLN A 302 -4.10 -19.28 -18.20
CA GLN A 302 -4.45 -20.70 -18.08
C GLN A 302 -3.29 -21.52 -17.48
N THR A 303 -2.07 -21.24 -17.94
CA THR A 303 -0.83 -21.85 -17.41
C THR A 303 0.19 -20.78 -17.03
N TRP A 304 1.06 -21.12 -16.08
CA TRP A 304 2.01 -20.20 -15.47
C TRP A 304 3.40 -20.83 -15.38
N LYS A 305 4.44 -20.02 -15.61
CA LYS A 305 5.84 -20.39 -15.45
C LYS A 305 6.57 -19.33 -14.62
N GLU A 306 7.54 -19.76 -13.82
CA GLU A 306 8.43 -18.84 -13.11
C GLU A 306 9.35 -18.09 -14.08
N SER A 307 9.57 -16.81 -13.78
CA SER A 307 10.37 -15.89 -14.59
C SER A 307 11.38 -15.17 -13.71
N ASN A 308 12.24 -15.95 -13.05
CA ASN A 308 13.09 -15.49 -11.94
C ASN A 308 14.59 -15.45 -12.27
N LYS A 309 14.98 -15.59 -13.54
CA LYS A 309 16.41 -15.59 -13.90
C LYS A 309 17.03 -14.21 -13.62
N GLY A 310 17.96 -14.13 -12.67
CA GLY A 310 18.55 -12.87 -12.19
C GLY A 310 17.70 -12.12 -11.16
N LEU A 311 16.55 -12.69 -10.77
CA LEU A 311 15.70 -12.21 -9.67
C LEU A 311 15.90 -13.17 -8.48
N ASP A 312 16.71 -12.76 -7.53
CA ASP A 312 17.01 -13.54 -6.32
C ASP A 312 16.09 -13.22 -5.15
N ALA A 313 15.16 -12.27 -5.34
CA ALA A 313 14.04 -12.03 -4.45
C ALA A 313 12.84 -12.93 -4.80
N THR A 314 12.14 -13.42 -3.77
CA THR A 314 10.93 -14.24 -3.96
C THR A 314 9.67 -13.61 -3.35
N ASP A 315 9.81 -12.60 -2.48
CA ASP A 315 8.70 -11.77 -1.97
C ASP A 315 8.60 -10.44 -2.74
N LEU A 316 7.75 -10.44 -3.76
CA LEU A 316 7.56 -9.34 -4.70
C LEU A 316 6.26 -8.61 -4.36
N ARG A 317 6.35 -7.31 -4.07
CA ARG A 317 5.20 -6.45 -3.72
C ARG A 317 4.77 -5.53 -4.84
N ALA A 318 5.67 -5.20 -5.75
CA ALA A 318 5.38 -4.34 -6.89
C ALA A 318 5.77 -5.00 -8.21
N LEU A 319 4.95 -4.77 -9.23
CA LEU A 319 5.26 -5.13 -10.61
C LEU A 319 4.58 -4.13 -11.56
N VAL A 320 5.35 -3.58 -12.49
CA VAL A 320 4.86 -2.62 -13.48
C VAL A 320 5.58 -2.82 -14.81
N LEU A 321 4.86 -2.61 -15.90
CA LEU A 321 5.38 -2.63 -17.26
C LEU A 321 5.39 -1.21 -17.81
N ASP A 322 6.39 -0.91 -18.63
CA ASP A 322 6.38 0.31 -19.43
C ASP A 322 5.20 0.23 -20.44
N PRO A 323 4.29 1.21 -20.43
CA PRO A 323 3.11 1.18 -21.29
C PRO A 323 3.44 1.33 -22.79
N SER A 324 4.60 1.90 -23.12
CA SER A 324 5.08 2.08 -24.49
C SER A 324 5.96 0.93 -24.97
N ASN A 325 6.60 0.20 -24.04
CA ASN A 325 7.47 -0.93 -24.34
C ASN A 325 7.31 -2.06 -23.31
N PRO A 326 6.41 -3.03 -23.55
CA PRO A 326 6.13 -4.12 -22.61
C PRO A 326 7.31 -5.06 -22.31
N ASN A 327 8.43 -4.92 -23.02
CA ASN A 327 9.67 -5.64 -22.68
C ASN A 327 10.39 -5.04 -21.47
N ILE A 328 10.08 -3.79 -21.10
CA ILE A 328 10.63 -3.12 -19.93
C ILE A 328 9.67 -3.32 -18.75
N LEU A 329 10.17 -3.97 -17.70
CA LEU A 329 9.43 -4.20 -16.47
C LEU A 329 10.27 -3.82 -15.26
N TYR A 330 9.60 -3.41 -14.18
CA TYR A 330 10.21 -3.24 -12.88
C TYR A 330 9.47 -4.06 -11.84
N ALA A 331 10.24 -4.70 -10.97
CA ALA A 331 9.80 -5.51 -9.86
C ALA A 331 10.33 -4.90 -8.55
N GLY A 332 9.45 -4.73 -7.57
CA GLY A 332 9.82 -4.27 -6.23
C GLY A 332 9.73 -5.41 -5.24
N ALA A 333 10.83 -5.68 -4.55
CA ALA A 333 10.96 -6.75 -3.56
C ALA A 333 10.80 -6.22 -2.13
N HIS A 334 10.35 -7.11 -1.24
CA HIS A 334 10.22 -6.86 0.19
C HIS A 334 11.55 -7.13 0.92
N GLY A 335 12.51 -6.20 0.74
CA GLY A 335 13.79 -6.24 1.42
C GLY A 335 14.98 -6.27 0.47
N GLU A 336 14.80 -6.71 -0.78
CA GLU A 336 15.89 -6.81 -1.75
C GLU A 336 15.92 -5.66 -2.77
N GLY A 337 15.02 -4.69 -2.68
CA GLY A 337 15.04 -3.51 -3.53
C GLY A 337 14.34 -3.66 -4.88
N ILE A 338 14.88 -3.00 -5.92
CA ILE A 338 14.25 -2.88 -7.24
C ILE A 338 15.01 -3.72 -8.25
N PHE A 339 14.28 -4.47 -9.06
CA PHE A 339 14.78 -5.21 -10.20
C PHE A 339 14.17 -4.66 -11.50
N LYS A 340 14.94 -4.69 -12.57
CA LYS A 340 14.53 -4.28 -13.91
C LYS A 340 14.73 -5.41 -14.90
N SER A 341 13.77 -5.60 -15.80
CA SER A 341 13.91 -6.40 -17.00
C SER A 341 13.79 -5.49 -18.22
N THR A 342 14.52 -5.82 -19.29
CA THR A 342 14.43 -5.16 -20.60
C THR A 342 14.11 -6.14 -21.74
N ASP A 343 13.77 -7.38 -21.39
CA ASP A 343 13.56 -8.50 -22.31
C ASP A 343 12.23 -9.24 -22.02
N GLY A 344 11.24 -8.54 -21.45
CA GLY A 344 9.91 -9.09 -21.22
C GLY A 344 9.83 -10.04 -20.02
N ALA A 345 10.65 -9.80 -19.00
CA ALA A 345 10.86 -10.60 -17.79
C ALA A 345 11.65 -11.90 -17.99
N ALA A 346 12.26 -12.11 -19.17
CA ALA A 346 13.08 -13.30 -19.39
C ALA A 346 14.34 -13.30 -18.50
N THR A 347 14.91 -12.12 -18.26
CA THR A 347 15.96 -11.88 -17.27
C THR A 347 15.70 -10.61 -16.46
N TRP A 348 16.24 -10.60 -15.25
CA TRP A 348 16.18 -9.47 -14.32
C TRP A 348 17.58 -9.03 -13.92
N THR A 349 17.73 -7.73 -13.74
CA THR A 349 18.93 -7.08 -13.22
C THR A 349 18.54 -6.30 -11.98
N HIS A 350 19.25 -6.51 -10.87
CA HIS A 350 19.09 -5.71 -9.67
C HIS A 350 19.59 -4.27 -9.90
N LEU A 351 18.88 -3.28 -9.38
CA LEU A 351 19.26 -1.86 -9.45
C LEU A 351 20.01 -1.45 -8.17
N ASP A 352 21.33 -1.58 -8.17
CA ASP A 352 22.22 -1.29 -7.04
C ASP A 352 22.47 0.22 -6.81
N ASN A 353 22.11 1.06 -7.78
CA ASN A 353 22.34 2.51 -7.85
C ASN A 353 21.32 3.36 -7.07
N ILE A 354 20.59 2.77 -6.13
CA ILE A 354 19.62 3.49 -5.30
C ILE A 354 20.39 4.22 -4.19
N PRO A 355 20.15 5.54 -3.98
CA PRO A 355 20.82 6.31 -2.94
C PRO A 355 20.86 5.57 -1.62
N MET A 356 22.09 5.27 -1.17
CA MET A 356 22.34 4.80 0.17
C MET A 356 22.09 5.96 1.12
N LEU A 357 20.86 6.08 1.56
CA LEU A 357 20.70 6.44 2.94
C LEU A 357 21.00 5.15 3.67
N GLU A 358 22.14 5.06 4.37
CA GLU A 358 22.34 3.92 5.25
C GLU A 358 21.05 3.86 6.08
N GLY A 359 20.25 2.81 5.89
CA GLY A 359 19.02 2.66 6.65
C GLY A 359 19.35 2.81 8.12
N LYS A 360 20.55 2.36 8.53
CA LYS A 360 21.19 2.62 9.82
C LYS A 360 21.59 4.06 10.12
N ALA A 361 21.97 4.93 9.19
CA ALA A 361 22.27 6.34 9.48
C ALA A 361 20.99 7.20 9.56
N ILE A 362 19.97 6.93 8.73
CA ILE A 362 18.65 7.54 8.93
C ILE A 362 18.01 7.00 10.18
N ILE A 363 17.94 5.68 10.33
CA ILE A 363 17.47 5.05 11.57
C ILE A 363 18.33 5.56 12.72
N ALA A 364 19.67 5.63 12.69
CA ALA A 364 20.46 6.18 13.78
C ALA A 364 20.19 7.67 14.04
N GLN A 365 20.04 8.52 13.03
CA GLN A 365 19.61 9.92 13.25
C GLN A 365 18.21 10.01 13.86
N LEU A 366 17.35 9.03 13.55
CA LEU A 366 16.01 8.89 14.09
C LEU A 366 15.94 8.09 15.41
N THR A 367 16.93 7.27 15.74
CA THR A 367 16.95 6.31 16.85
C THR A 367 18.08 6.58 17.82
N THR A 368 18.87 7.63 17.62
CA THR A 368 19.52 8.31 18.74
C THR A 368 18.46 9.23 19.32
N PRO A 369 17.68 8.79 20.32
CA PRO A 369 17.13 9.76 21.25
C PRO A 369 18.31 10.62 21.68
N ASP A 370 18.15 11.94 21.63
CA ASP A 370 19.06 12.83 22.34
C ASP A 370 19.20 12.23 23.76
N PRO A 371 20.41 11.78 24.16
CA PRO A 371 20.59 11.09 25.43
C PRO A 371 20.27 12.00 26.63
N ASN A 372 20.16 13.32 26.40
CA ASN A 372 19.70 14.30 27.37
C ASN A 372 18.19 14.58 27.28
N ARG A 373 17.50 14.13 26.23
CA ARG A 373 16.05 14.27 26.07
C ARG A 373 15.35 13.25 26.95
N LYS A 374 14.97 13.69 28.15
CA LYS A 374 13.99 12.98 28.97
C LYS A 374 12.75 12.72 28.12
N LYS A 375 12.31 11.45 28.04
CA LYS A 375 10.94 11.16 27.57
C LYS A 375 10.01 12.06 28.39
N PRO A 376 9.14 12.86 27.75
CA PRO A 376 8.15 13.61 28.52
C PRO A 376 7.39 12.60 29.37
N ASP A 377 7.32 12.81 30.67
CA ASP A 377 6.43 12.05 31.57
C ASP A 377 4.99 12.53 31.36
N LEU A 378 4.55 12.45 30.11
CA LEU A 378 3.23 12.87 29.67
C LEU A 378 2.44 11.60 29.39
N SER A 379 1.59 11.24 30.34
CA SER A 379 0.50 10.32 30.06
C SER A 379 -0.49 11.00 29.11
N PRO A 380 -1.07 10.29 28.13
CA PRO A 380 -2.12 10.86 27.30
C PRO A 380 -3.24 11.45 28.17
N PRO A 381 -3.71 12.67 27.89
CA PRO A 381 -4.81 13.27 28.65
C PRO A 381 -6.08 12.43 28.50
N ALA A 382 -6.95 12.40 29.50
CA ALA A 382 -8.20 11.62 29.45
C ALA A 382 -9.06 11.95 28.21
N ALA A 383 -9.05 13.21 27.77
CA ALA A 383 -9.73 13.66 26.56
C ALA A 383 -9.26 12.94 25.28
N PHE A 384 -8.03 12.43 25.26
CA PHE A 384 -7.47 11.68 24.12
C PHE A 384 -8.26 10.41 23.80
N ALA A 385 -8.90 9.80 24.82
CA ALA A 385 -9.76 8.63 24.63
C ALA A 385 -10.96 8.93 23.69
N LYS A 386 -11.47 10.17 23.67
CA LYS A 386 -12.55 10.58 22.75
C LYS A 386 -12.10 10.55 21.29
N CYS A 387 -10.87 11.01 21.02
CA CYS A 387 -10.28 10.97 19.68
C CYS A 387 -10.06 9.53 19.22
N ASN A 388 -9.47 8.68 20.07
CA ASN A 388 -9.23 7.27 19.76
C ASN A 388 -10.52 6.50 19.46
N LYS A 389 -11.61 6.80 20.17
CA LYS A 389 -12.91 6.16 19.94
C LYS A 389 -13.55 6.57 18.61
N CYS A 390 -13.44 7.85 18.23
CA CYS A 390 -14.10 8.37 17.04
C CYS A 390 -13.33 8.09 15.75
N HIS A 391 -12.03 8.33 15.78
CA HIS A 391 -11.23 8.33 14.56
C HIS A 391 -10.54 6.99 14.32
N GLY A 392 -10.47 6.13 15.35
CA GLY A 392 -9.78 4.86 15.26
C GLY A 392 -8.32 5.06 14.89
N TRP A 393 -7.41 5.01 15.87
CA TRP A 393 -5.96 5.09 15.62
C TRP A 393 -5.51 6.40 14.95
N THR A 394 -5.30 7.44 15.74
CA THR A 394 -4.82 8.74 15.22
C THR A 394 -3.29 8.85 15.14
N ASP A 395 -2.58 7.97 15.85
CA ASP A 395 -1.16 7.67 15.64
C ASP A 395 -0.77 6.40 16.45
N PRO A 396 -0.03 5.42 15.90
CA PRO A 396 0.56 4.29 16.64
C PRO A 396 1.33 4.68 17.91
N PHE A 397 1.93 5.87 17.95
CA PHE A 397 2.86 6.28 18.99
C PHE A 397 2.22 6.46 20.38
N LEU A 398 0.89 6.47 20.50
CA LEU A 398 0.18 6.90 21.73
C LEU A 398 -0.61 5.80 22.43
N ASN A 399 -0.63 4.58 21.89
CA ASN A 399 -1.29 3.44 22.53
C ASN A 399 -0.26 2.47 23.13
N THR A 400 -0.04 2.55 24.44
CA THR A 400 0.81 1.62 25.18
C THR A 400 0.13 0.25 25.32
N VAL A 401 0.26 -0.61 24.31
CA VAL A 401 0.24 -2.07 24.51
C VAL A 401 1.20 -2.71 23.51
N ASN A 402 2.34 -3.18 24.01
CA ASN A 402 3.36 -3.97 23.31
C ASN A 402 4.24 -3.25 22.26
N GLY A 403 5.27 -2.58 22.75
CA GLY A 403 6.64 -3.06 22.56
C GLY A 403 7.30 -2.99 21.17
N PHE A 404 6.67 -2.38 20.17
CA PHE A 404 7.34 -2.11 18.90
C PHE A 404 7.40 -0.60 18.68
N TRP A 405 8.60 -0.04 18.78
CA TRP A 405 9.25 0.79 17.75
C TRP A 405 10.23 1.82 18.34
N LEU A 406 11.37 1.88 17.64
CA LEU A 406 12.44 2.86 17.67
C LEU A 406 12.14 3.84 16.51
N VAL A 407 12.04 5.16 16.76
CA VAL A 407 12.26 6.31 15.83
C VAL A 407 11.60 7.60 16.38
N THR A 408 12.32 8.73 16.34
CA THR A 408 11.90 10.08 16.75
C THR A 408 10.89 10.70 15.77
N PRO A 409 9.88 11.42 16.26
CA PRO A 409 8.91 12.10 15.41
C PRO A 409 9.56 13.23 14.60
N ASN A 410 9.25 13.30 13.31
CA ASN A 410 9.44 14.53 12.53
C ASN A 410 8.70 15.69 13.21
N ARG A 411 9.23 16.91 13.09
CA ARG A 411 8.51 18.13 13.52
C ARG A 411 7.16 18.19 12.81
N ARG A 412 6.08 17.91 13.52
CA ARG A 412 4.70 18.00 13.05
C ARG A 412 3.93 18.89 14.01
N ASP A 413 3.33 19.94 13.47
CA ASP A 413 2.31 20.70 14.20
C ASP A 413 0.98 19.94 14.11
N TRP A 414 0.48 19.50 15.26
CA TRP A 414 -0.75 18.71 15.36
C TRP A 414 -2.01 19.57 15.38
N SER A 415 -1.91 20.89 15.47
CA SER A 415 -3.05 21.80 15.63
C SER A 415 -4.12 21.56 14.56
N LEU A 416 -3.72 21.48 13.29
CA LEU A 416 -4.67 21.24 12.19
C LEU A 416 -5.29 19.83 12.25
N THR A 417 -4.56 18.85 12.74
CA THR A 417 -5.05 17.47 12.87
C THR A 417 -6.07 17.38 14.00
N VAL A 418 -5.77 17.91 15.18
CA VAL A 418 -6.70 17.90 16.33
C VAL A 418 -7.95 18.73 16.03
N LYS A 419 -7.79 19.90 15.40
CA LYS A 419 -8.91 20.74 14.96
C LYS A 419 -9.88 20.02 14.04
N ARG A 420 -9.37 19.20 13.10
CA ARG A 420 -10.20 18.36 12.21
C ARG A 420 -10.94 17.27 13.00
N MET A 421 -10.25 16.63 13.93
CA MET A 421 -10.81 15.56 14.76
C MET A 421 -11.88 16.07 15.75
N ARG A 422 -11.77 17.33 16.17
CA ARG A 422 -12.59 17.95 17.23
C ARG A 422 -14.09 17.70 17.06
N ARG A 423 -14.63 17.94 15.87
CA ARG A 423 -16.07 17.81 15.62
C ARG A 423 -16.54 16.37 15.77
N GLY A 424 -15.85 15.42 15.14
CA GLY A 424 -16.21 14.00 15.22
C GLY A 424 -16.08 13.44 16.63
N ALA A 425 -15.01 13.82 17.34
CA ALA A 425 -14.74 13.35 18.69
C ALA A 425 -15.53 14.11 19.79
N GLY A 426 -16.28 15.15 19.43
CA GLY A 426 -17.05 15.96 20.38
C GLY A 426 -16.16 16.64 21.43
N LEU A 427 -15.01 17.18 21.00
CA LEU A 427 -14.08 17.87 21.90
C LEU A 427 -14.54 19.30 22.18
N THR A 428 -14.42 19.70 23.45
CA THR A 428 -14.46 21.13 23.84
C THR A 428 -13.20 21.86 23.39
N ASP A 429 -13.21 23.20 23.38
CA ASP A 429 -12.01 24.01 23.07
C ASP A 429 -10.82 23.66 23.97
N ASN A 430 -11.08 23.48 25.27
CA ASN A 430 -10.07 23.11 26.25
C ASN A 430 -9.50 21.70 25.99
N GLU A 431 -10.34 20.75 25.57
CA GLU A 431 -9.87 19.39 25.24
C GLU A 431 -9.02 19.38 23.96
N GLU A 432 -9.39 20.15 22.94
CA GLU A 432 -8.59 20.34 21.72
C GLU A 432 -7.22 20.93 22.06
N GLU A 433 -7.18 21.98 22.88
CA GLU A 433 -5.94 22.61 23.32
C GLU A 433 -5.04 21.65 24.10
N ILE A 434 -5.59 20.94 25.10
CA ILE A 434 -4.85 19.97 25.91
C ILE A 434 -4.25 18.86 25.03
N ILE A 435 -5.03 18.32 24.09
CA ILE A 435 -4.55 17.27 23.18
C ILE A 435 -3.48 17.82 22.24
N THR A 436 -3.68 19.01 21.67
CA THR A 436 -2.72 19.65 20.76
C THR A 436 -1.40 19.91 21.47
N ASN A 437 -1.43 20.48 22.68
CA ASN A 437 -0.25 20.74 23.50
C ASN A 437 0.47 19.44 23.87
N PHE A 438 -0.27 18.40 24.25
CA PHE A 438 0.29 17.08 24.51
C PHE A 438 1.01 16.50 23.28
N LEU A 439 0.35 16.48 22.12
CA LEU A 439 0.91 15.94 20.88
C LEU A 439 2.12 16.74 20.39
N ASN A 440 2.05 18.07 20.45
CA ASN A 440 3.15 18.95 20.07
C ASN A 440 4.35 18.82 21.05
N ALA A 441 4.10 18.71 22.35
CA ALA A 441 5.15 18.46 23.34
C ALA A 441 5.79 17.08 23.16
N TYR A 442 4.98 16.05 22.88
CA TYR A 442 5.44 14.69 22.61
C TYR A 442 6.27 14.63 21.31
N SER A 443 5.80 15.29 20.25
CA SER A 443 6.42 15.29 18.92
C SER A 443 7.50 16.35 18.69
N GLY A 444 7.76 17.23 19.67
CA GLY A 444 8.89 18.17 19.67
C GLY A 444 8.60 19.55 19.07
N ALA A 445 7.35 19.95 18.92
CA ALA A 445 6.97 21.33 18.67
C ALA A 445 6.81 22.09 20.01
N TYR A 446 7.93 22.35 20.70
CA TYR A 446 7.99 23.53 21.58
C TYR A 446 8.55 24.68 20.75
N GLY A 447 7.68 25.62 20.39
CA GLY A 447 8.09 26.92 19.88
C GLY A 447 8.77 27.72 20.99
N ASN A 448 9.90 28.32 20.63
CA ASN A 448 10.55 29.51 21.21
C ASN A 448 10.34 29.76 22.72
N ALA A 449 11.36 29.44 23.51
CA ALA A 449 11.72 30.24 24.68
C ALA A 449 13.10 30.86 24.39
N PRO A 450 13.37 32.09 24.88
CA PRO A 450 14.10 33.18 24.21
C PRO A 450 15.47 32.85 23.62
#